data_AF-A0A502KZS3-F1
#
_entry.id   AF-A0A502KZS3-F1
#
_cell.length_a   1.000
_cell.length_b   1.000
_cell.length_c   1.000
_cell.angle_alpha   90.00
_cell.angle_beta   90.00
_cell.angle_gamma   90.00
#
_symmetry.space_group_name_H-M   'P 1'
#
loop_
_entity.id
_entity.type
_entity.pdbx_description
1 polymer ?
#
loop_
_entity_poly.entity_id
_entity_poly.type
_entity_poly.pdbx_seq_one_letter_code
_entity_poly.pdbx_strand_id
1 'polypeptide(L)'
;MLKKLVCYSLILFSCFALAMPKITIKHQRTADDYAQIQVMNEINLPLICHVAIDGHKIRFQLKPYQASKWYKATDKRFNYEHFSVWCDYLSLHPEYQKIK
;
A
#
# COMPACT_ATOMS: atom_id res chain seq x y z
N MET A 1 -14.38 36.14 -25.21
CA MET A 1 -15.09 35.26 -24.25
C MET A 1 -14.52 33.84 -24.21
N LEU A 2 -14.03 33.30 -25.34
CA LEU A 2 -13.44 31.95 -25.43
C LEU A 2 -12.25 31.68 -24.47
N LYS A 3 -11.31 32.63 -24.32
CA LYS A 3 -10.17 32.50 -23.38
C LYS A 3 -10.60 32.33 -21.91
N LYS A 4 -11.66 33.03 -21.49
CA LYS A 4 -12.19 32.90 -20.12
C LYS A 4 -12.84 31.53 -19.93
N LEU A 5 -13.56 31.03 -20.93
CA LEU A 5 -14.19 29.71 -20.90
C LEU A 5 -13.14 28.57 -20.82
N VAL A 6 -12.04 28.69 -21.55
CA VAL A 6 -10.91 27.74 -21.51
C VAL A 6 -10.22 27.74 -20.14
N CYS A 7 -10.01 28.92 -19.53
CA CYS A 7 -9.50 29.00 -18.17
C CYS A 7 -10.43 28.35 -17.14
N TYR A 8 -11.75 28.53 -17.28
CA TYR A 8 -12.72 27.89 -16.38
C TYR A 8 -12.75 26.36 -16.52
N SER A 9 -12.58 25.80 -17.73
CA SER A 9 -12.56 24.34 -17.91
C SER A 9 -11.30 23.69 -17.33
N LEU A 10 -10.16 24.37 -17.34
CA LEU A 10 -8.90 23.85 -16.79
C LEU A 10 -8.91 23.75 -15.26
N ILE A 11 -9.64 24.65 -14.58
CA ILE A 11 -9.76 24.65 -13.11
C ILE A 11 -10.66 23.50 -12.62
N LEU A 12 -11.66 23.09 -13.41
CA LEU A 12 -12.57 21.99 -13.02
C LEU A 12 -11.91 20.60 -13.10
N PHE A 13 -10.82 20.45 -13.84
CA PHE A 13 -10.16 19.16 -14.04
C PHE A 13 -9.20 18.78 -12.90
N SER A 14 -8.81 19.72 -12.03
CA SER A 14 -7.78 19.49 -11.00
C SER A 14 -8.26 18.79 -9.72
N CYS A 15 -9.56 18.50 -9.59
CA CYS A 15 -10.13 18.00 -8.32
C CYS A 15 -10.13 16.47 -8.15
N PHE A 16 -9.68 15.69 -9.13
CA PHE A 16 -9.66 14.22 -9.02
C PHE A 16 -8.30 13.71 -8.51
N ALA A 17 -8.00 13.96 -7.23
CA ALA A 17 -6.87 13.34 -6.54
C ALA A 17 -7.38 12.24 -5.60
N LEU A 18 -7.10 10.97 -5.93
CA LEU A 18 -7.32 9.86 -5.01
C LEU A 18 -6.17 9.82 -4.01
N ALA A 19 -6.48 10.04 -2.72
CA ALA A 19 -5.49 10.00 -1.66
C ALA A 19 -5.12 8.54 -1.31
N MET A 20 -3.83 8.29 -1.07
CA MET A 20 -3.36 6.98 -0.62
C MET A 20 -4.08 6.54 0.68
N PRO A 21 -4.42 5.26 0.83
CA PRO A 21 -5.09 4.76 2.03
C PRO A 21 -4.18 4.88 3.26
N LYS A 22 -4.78 5.13 4.42
CA LYS A 22 -4.04 5.22 5.68
C LYS A 22 -3.63 3.83 6.15
N ILE A 23 -2.32 3.62 6.27
CA ILE A 23 -1.72 2.38 6.78
C ILE A 23 -0.64 2.70 7.80
N THR A 24 -0.35 1.76 8.69
CA THR A 24 0.79 1.81 9.61
C THR A 24 1.67 0.59 9.41
N ILE A 25 2.99 0.79 9.39
CA ILE A 25 3.97 -0.28 9.23
C ILE A 25 4.72 -0.47 10.55
N LYS A 26 4.61 -1.66 11.12
CA LYS A 26 5.41 -2.08 12.27
C LYS A 26 6.66 -2.77 11.76
N HIS A 27 7.79 -2.45 12.37
CA HIS A 27 9.09 -2.99 12.04
C HIS A 27 9.64 -3.74 13.26
N GLN A 28 10.20 -4.93 13.03
CA GLN A 28 10.81 -5.73 14.08
C GLN A 28 11.94 -6.57 13.50
N ARG A 29 12.73 -7.20 14.38
CA ARG A 29 13.58 -8.34 14.04
C ARG A 29 13.03 -9.61 14.71
N THR A 30 13.18 -10.73 14.02
CA THR A 30 12.89 -12.06 14.57
C THR A 30 13.93 -12.46 15.61
N ALA A 31 13.68 -13.54 16.36
CA ALA A 31 14.66 -14.09 17.29
C ALA A 31 15.99 -14.47 16.61
N ASP A 32 15.94 -14.89 15.35
CA ASP A 32 17.11 -15.22 14.53
C ASP A 32 17.75 -13.99 13.85
N ASP A 33 17.32 -12.79 14.21
CA ASP A 33 17.85 -11.52 13.70
C ASP A 33 17.55 -11.27 12.21
N TYR A 34 16.43 -11.75 11.68
CA TYR A 34 15.93 -11.30 10.37
C TYR A 34 14.99 -10.12 10.53
N ALA A 35 15.16 -9.08 9.71
CA ALA A 35 14.20 -7.98 9.64
C ALA A 35 12.83 -8.48 9.16
N GLN A 36 11.77 -7.96 9.76
CA GLN A 36 10.40 -8.25 9.36
C GLN A 36 9.50 -7.04 9.55
N ILE A 37 8.43 -6.98 8.74
CA ILE A 37 7.42 -5.94 8.83
C ILE A 37 6.01 -6.51 8.91
N GLN A 38 5.10 -5.73 9.49
CA GLN A 38 3.67 -5.98 9.48
C GLN A 38 2.94 -4.72 9.06
N VAL A 39 2.02 -4.85 8.11
CA VAL A 39 1.23 -3.74 7.59
C VAL A 39 -0.15 -3.77 8.23
N MET A 40 -0.56 -2.66 8.83
CA MET A 40 -1.88 -2.48 9.44
C MET A 40 -2.72 -1.55 8.56
N ASN A 41 -3.94 -1.99 8.24
CA ASN A 41 -4.94 -1.14 7.62
C ASN A 41 -5.64 -0.32 8.71
N GLU A 42 -5.60 1.02 8.62
CA GLU A 42 -6.23 1.90 9.61
C GLU A 42 -7.60 2.42 9.18
N ILE A 43 -8.13 1.96 8.04
CA ILE A 43 -9.41 2.40 7.51
C ILE A 43 -10.42 1.26 7.43
N ASN A 44 -11.69 1.63 7.25
CA ASN A 44 -12.82 0.71 7.15
C ASN A 44 -13.01 0.10 5.75
N LEU A 45 -12.04 0.23 4.85
CA LEU A 45 -12.10 -0.25 3.47
C LEU A 45 -11.04 -1.33 3.23
N PRO A 46 -11.35 -2.39 2.45
CA PRO A 46 -10.36 -3.39 2.09
C PRO A 46 -9.32 -2.82 1.13
N LEU A 47 -8.07 -3.19 1.33
CA LEU A 47 -6.94 -2.76 0.52
C LEU A 47 -6.34 -3.93 -0.24
N ILE A 48 -5.75 -3.65 -1.40
CA ILE A 48 -4.76 -4.51 -2.03
C ILE A 48 -3.38 -3.95 -1.71
N CYS A 49 -2.51 -4.78 -1.16
CA CYS A 49 -1.18 -4.38 -0.74
C CYS A 49 -0.12 -5.26 -1.37
N HIS A 50 1.10 -4.75 -1.44
CA HIS A 50 2.28 -5.57 -1.62
C HIS A 50 3.42 -5.12 -0.71
N VAL A 51 4.21 -6.10 -0.30
CA VAL A 51 5.50 -5.90 0.35
C VAL A 51 6.58 -6.37 -0.61
N ALA A 52 7.52 -5.49 -0.92
CA ALA A 52 8.70 -5.81 -1.67
C ALA A 52 9.92 -5.90 -0.74
N ILE A 53 10.64 -7.01 -0.81
CA ILE A 53 11.90 -7.24 -0.10
C ILE A 53 12.71 -8.26 -0.90
N ASP A 54 14.04 -8.11 -0.93
CA ASP A 54 14.94 -9.06 -1.59
C ASP A 54 14.58 -9.32 -3.07
N GLY A 55 14.21 -8.26 -3.80
CA GLY A 55 13.79 -8.38 -5.21
C GLY A 55 12.44 -9.06 -5.45
N HIS A 56 11.76 -9.56 -4.41
CA HIS A 56 10.47 -10.24 -4.51
C HIS A 56 9.33 -9.32 -4.07
N LYS A 57 8.19 -9.39 -4.78
CA LYS A 57 6.95 -8.66 -4.42
C LYS A 57 5.86 -9.63 -3.99
N ILE A 58 5.48 -9.57 -2.72
CA ILE A 58 4.43 -10.41 -2.14
C ILE A 58 3.14 -9.59 -2.09
N ARG A 59 2.16 -9.96 -2.92
CA ARG A 59 0.84 -9.31 -2.95
C ARG A 59 -0.14 -9.99 -2.01
N PHE A 60 -1.03 -9.22 -1.38
CA PHE A 60 -2.06 -9.73 -0.49
C PHE A 60 -3.20 -8.71 -0.33
N GLN A 61 -4.41 -9.21 -0.08
CA GLN A 61 -5.50 -8.36 0.38
C GLN A 61 -5.39 -8.10 1.87
N LEU A 62 -5.69 -6.87 2.30
CA LEU A 62 -5.69 -6.45 3.68
C LEU A 62 -7.09 -5.98 4.07
N LYS A 63 -7.73 -6.73 4.96
CA LYS A 63 -9.09 -6.45 5.44
C LYS A 63 -9.14 -5.12 6.24
N PRO A 64 -10.31 -4.48 6.35
CA PRO A 64 -10.52 -3.30 7.19
C PRO A 64 -10.02 -3.51 8.62
N TYR A 65 -9.27 -2.56 9.18
CA TYR A 65 -8.77 -2.60 10.57
C TYR A 65 -7.98 -3.87 10.94
N GLN A 66 -7.41 -4.57 9.95
CA GLN A 66 -6.65 -5.79 10.17
C GLN A 66 -5.17 -5.58 9.88
N ALA A 67 -4.35 -6.32 10.63
CA ALA A 67 -2.93 -6.43 10.38
C ALA A 67 -2.65 -7.60 9.43
N SER A 68 -1.63 -7.43 8.59
CA SER A 68 -1.11 -8.52 7.77
C SER A 68 -0.41 -9.57 8.65
N LYS A 69 -0.07 -10.71 8.05
CA LYS A 69 1.00 -11.54 8.61
C LYS A 69 2.32 -10.76 8.61
N TRP A 70 3.30 -11.24 9.39
CA TRP A 70 4.66 -10.73 9.32
C TRP A 70 5.33 -11.17 8.01
N TYR A 71 5.95 -10.23 7.31
CA TYR A 71 6.78 -10.48 6.14
C TYR A 71 8.24 -10.33 6.54
N LYS A 72 8.98 -11.43 6.45
CA LYS A 72 10.38 -11.53 6.88
C LYS A 72 11.31 -11.43 5.67
N ALA A 73 12.46 -10.79 5.85
CA ALA A 73 13.55 -10.85 4.89
C ALA A 73 14.18 -12.26 4.84
N THR A 74 14.84 -12.55 3.73
CA THR A 74 15.56 -13.81 3.47
C THR A 74 17.00 -13.79 4.00
N ASP A 75 17.59 -12.60 4.09
CA ASP A 75 18.95 -12.35 4.57
C ASP A 75 18.96 -11.37 5.76
N LYS A 76 19.87 -11.57 6.71
CA LYS A 76 20.01 -10.76 7.94
C LYS A 76 20.58 -9.37 7.69
N ARG A 77 21.28 -9.18 6.57
CA ARG A 77 21.86 -7.90 6.13
C ARG A 77 20.77 -6.87 5.82
N PHE A 78 19.58 -7.32 5.45
CA PHE A 78 18.45 -6.43 5.26
C PHE A 78 17.97 -5.84 6.60
N ASN A 79 17.52 -4.59 6.52
CA ASN A 79 16.93 -3.83 7.62
C ASN A 79 15.57 -3.25 7.19
N TYR A 80 14.96 -2.43 8.04
CA TYR A 80 13.62 -1.88 7.79
C TYR A 80 13.54 -1.01 6.52
N GLU A 81 14.63 -0.35 6.11
CA GLU A 81 14.68 0.55 4.95
C GLU A 81 14.65 -0.19 3.61
N HIS A 82 14.98 -1.48 3.64
CA HIS A 82 14.98 -2.31 2.44
C HIS A 82 13.59 -2.82 2.07
N PHE A 83 12.60 -2.66 2.96
CA PHE A 83 11.23 -2.98 2.66
C PHE A 83 10.57 -1.82 1.92
N SER A 84 9.90 -2.14 0.82
CA SER A 84 8.98 -1.21 0.16
C SER A 84 7.57 -1.74 0.31
N VAL A 85 6.68 -0.89 0.83
CA VAL A 85 5.26 -1.22 1.03
C VAL A 85 4.42 -0.30 0.17
N TRP A 86 3.44 -0.87 -0.49
CA TRP A 86 2.45 -0.11 -1.24
C TRP A 86 1.07 -0.74 -1.02
N CYS A 87 0.07 0.10 -0.82
CA CYS A 87 -1.32 -0.30 -0.67
C CYS A 87 -2.21 0.66 -1.44
N ASP A 88 -3.31 0.13 -1.97
CA ASP A 88 -4.35 0.90 -2.63
C ASP A 88 -5.73 0.29 -2.35
N TYR A 89 -6.80 1.03 -2.62
CA TYR A 89 -8.16 0.56 -2.40
C TYR A 89 -8.46 -0.63 -3.30
N LEU A 90 -8.95 -1.73 -2.73
CA LEU A 90 -9.30 -2.93 -3.51
C LEU A 90 -10.35 -2.65 -4.60
N SER A 91 -11.22 -1.65 -4.39
CA SER A 91 -12.24 -1.22 -5.36
C SER A 91 -11.65 -0.70 -6.67
N LEU A 92 -10.41 -0.20 -6.67
CA LEU A 92 -9.72 0.33 -7.84
C LEU A 92 -9.04 -0.77 -8.67
N HIS A 93 -8.92 -1.99 -8.13
CA HIS A 93 -8.23 -3.11 -8.75
C HIS A 93 -9.14 -4.35 -8.83
N PRO A 94 -10.15 -4.35 -9.72
CA PRO A 94 -11.17 -5.40 -9.80
C PRO A 94 -10.59 -6.80 -10.10
N GLU A 95 -9.44 -6.89 -10.76
CA GLU A 95 -8.72 -8.13 -11.04
C GLU A 95 -8.33 -8.90 -9.77
N TYR A 96 -8.18 -8.21 -8.64
CA TYR A 96 -7.79 -8.84 -7.38
C TYR A 96 -8.98 -9.17 -6.47
N GLN A 97 -10.22 -8.83 -6.82
CA GLN A 97 -11.40 -9.08 -5.98
C GLN A 97 -11.66 -10.57 -5.72
N LYS A 98 -11.11 -11.47 -6.56
CA LYS A 98 -11.33 -12.92 -6.49
C LYS A 98 -10.19 -13.71 -5.84
N ILE A 99 -9.14 -13.05 -5.32
CA ILE A 99 -8.10 -13.76 -4.55
C ILE A 99 -8.73 -14.18 -3.21
N LYS A 100 -9.25 -15.40 -3.18
CA LYS A 100 -9.77 -16.08 -1.99
C LYS A 100 -8.64 -16.62 -1.13
#